data_AF-A0AAV6UZV1-F1
#
_entry.id   AF-A0AAV6UZV1-F1
#
_cell.length_a   1.000
_cell.length_b   1.000
_cell.length_c   1.000
_cell.angle_alpha   90.00
_cell.angle_beta   90.00
_cell.angle_gamma   90.00
#
_symmetry.space_group_name_H-M   'P 1'
#
loop_
_entity.id
_entity.type
_entity.pdbx_description
1 polymer ?
#
loop_
_entity_poly.entity_id
_entity_poly.type
_entity_poly.pdbx_seq_one_letter_code
_entity_poly.pdbx_strand_id
1 'polypeptide(L)'
;MEDLYKDIEHLKTQKEARKFYQLVSNVRVDFNPRATTCRKKNGDLTRDPDEVLVRWREHFVELLAGKDKVEDLTTHNMLPTMSSDSEDLELNTPTMHEIEIALKKLNNNRSAGPDTIKAELFKTNK
;
A
#
# COMPACT_ATOMS: atom_id res chain seq x y z
N MET A 1 -12.42 18.11 23.58
CA MET A 1 -12.90 16.73 23.85
C MET A 1 -14.42 16.71 24.00
N GLU A 2 -15.00 17.61 24.81
CA GLU A 2 -16.47 17.75 24.97
C GLU A 2 -17.24 17.83 23.64
N ASP A 3 -16.80 18.69 22.72
CA ASP A 3 -17.49 18.93 21.44
C ASP A 3 -17.46 17.70 20.52
N LEU A 4 -16.38 16.93 20.58
CA LEU A 4 -16.21 15.70 19.81
C LEU A 4 -17.22 14.62 20.23
N TYR A 5 -17.50 14.51 21.53
CA TYR A 5 -18.50 13.55 22.03
C TYR A 5 -19.92 13.98 21.63
N LYS A 6 -20.23 15.28 21.64
CA LYS A 6 -21.50 15.80 21.14
C LYS A 6 -21.70 15.51 19.64
N ASP A 7 -20.65 15.64 18.84
CA ASP A 7 -20.69 15.29 17.41
C ASP A 7 -20.94 13.79 17.19
N ILE A 8 -20.32 12.91 17.98
CA ILE A 8 -20.56 11.46 17.93
C ILE A 8 -22.03 11.13 18.25
N GLU A 9 -22.59 11.76 19.29
CA GLU A 9 -24.00 11.57 19.67
C GLU A 9 -24.98 12.10 18.60
N HIS A 10 -24.63 13.22 17.96
CA HIS A 10 -25.41 13.77 16.86
C HIS A 10 -25.44 12.82 15.64
N LEU A 11 -24.27 12.28 15.25
CA LEU A 11 -24.16 11.32 14.14
C LEU A 11 -24.91 10.02 14.41
N LYS A 12 -24.93 9.55 15.68
CA LYS A 12 -25.75 8.42 16.10
C LYS A 12 -27.24 8.70 15.88
N THR A 13 -27.69 9.89 16.26
CA THR A 13 -29.10 10.32 16.13
C THR A 13 -29.52 10.43 14.67
N GLN A 14 -28.64 10.95 13.80
CA GLN A 14 -28.85 11.04 12.36
C GLN A 14 -28.74 9.70 11.62
N LYS A 15 -28.43 8.60 12.32
CA LYS A 15 -28.19 7.25 11.74
C LYS A 15 -27.05 7.25 10.70
N GLU A 16 -26.09 8.15 10.86
CA GLU A 16 -24.91 8.29 10.00
C GLU A 16 -23.80 7.32 10.44
N ALA A 17 -24.10 6.02 10.38
CA ALA A 17 -23.29 4.95 10.97
C ALA A 17 -21.81 4.99 10.53
N ARG A 18 -21.55 5.29 9.24
CA ARG A 18 -20.19 5.39 8.72
C ARG A 18 -19.38 6.49 9.41
N LYS A 19 -19.91 7.71 9.42
CA LYS A 19 -19.24 8.88 10.01
C LYS A 19 -19.07 8.67 11.51
N PHE A 20 -20.08 8.08 12.16
CA PHE A 20 -20.03 7.68 13.56
C PHE A 20 -18.82 6.77 13.84
N TYR A 21 -18.69 5.65 13.12
CA TYR A 21 -17.57 4.71 13.35
C TYR A 21 -16.22 5.28 12.96
N GLN A 22 -16.14 6.14 11.95
CA GLN A 22 -14.90 6.86 11.61
C GLN A 22 -14.47 7.78 12.76
N LEU A 23 -15.39 8.55 13.32
CA LEU A 23 -15.11 9.47 14.41
C LEU A 23 -14.75 8.73 15.70
N VAL A 24 -15.48 7.66 16.03
CA VAL A 24 -15.15 6.77 17.15
C VAL A 24 -13.78 6.12 16.97
N SER A 25 -13.43 5.68 15.75
CA SER A 25 -12.10 5.13 15.47
C SER A 25 -11.01 6.17 15.75
N ASN A 26 -11.19 7.42 15.34
CA ASN A 26 -10.21 8.48 15.59
C ASN A 26 -10.01 8.77 17.08
N VAL A 27 -11.08 8.68 17.89
CA VAL A 27 -11.00 8.81 19.35
C VAL A 27 -10.25 7.63 19.98
N ARG A 28 -10.40 6.43 19.42
CA ARG A 28 -9.77 5.19 19.92
C ARG A 28 -8.33 5.00 19.44
N VAL A 29 -7.88 5.74 18.43
CA VAL A 29 -6.48 5.68 17.98
C VAL A 29 -5.62 6.33 19.07
N ASP A 30 -5.18 5.51 20.01
CA ASP A 30 -4.16 5.89 20.97
C ASP A 30 -2.86 6.26 20.24
N PHE A 31 -2.01 7.04 20.91
CA PHE A 31 -0.66 7.30 20.47
C PHE A 31 0.05 5.96 20.19
N ASN A 32 0.26 5.64 18.91
CA ASN A 32 1.04 4.50 18.48
C ASN A 32 2.48 4.97 18.26
N PRO A 33 3.39 4.81 19.25
CA PRO A 33 4.79 5.13 19.04
C PRO A 33 5.29 4.21 17.94
N ARG A 34 5.48 4.76 16.74
CA ARG A 34 6.21 4.05 15.69
C ARG A 34 7.59 3.75 16.24
N ALA A 35 7.90 2.48 16.47
CA ALA A 35 9.24 2.06 16.84
C ALA A 35 10.16 2.35 15.65
N THR A 36 10.83 3.50 15.66
CA THR A 36 11.80 3.89 14.62
C THR A 36 13.19 3.30 14.91
N THR A 37 13.27 2.26 15.73
CA THR A 37 14.53 1.65 16.15
C THR A 37 14.87 0.49 15.24
N CYS A 38 16.07 0.50 14.67
CA CYS A 38 16.62 -0.60 13.89
C CYS A 38 17.65 -1.37 14.72
N ARG A 39 17.67 -2.71 14.60
CA ARG A 39 18.65 -3.56 15.27
C ARG A 39 19.90 -3.71 14.42
N LYS A 40 21.03 -3.23 14.95
CA LYS A 40 22.37 -3.43 14.39
C LYS A 40 22.79 -4.91 14.45
N LYS A 41 23.82 -5.26 13.68
CA LYS A 41 24.34 -6.64 13.63
C LYS A 41 24.89 -7.13 14.97
N ASN A 42 25.44 -6.22 15.79
CA ASN A 42 25.93 -6.51 17.13
C ASN A 42 24.81 -6.69 18.18
N GLY A 43 23.55 -6.50 17.81
CA GLY A 43 22.38 -6.64 18.70
C GLY A 43 21.84 -5.32 19.25
N ASP A 44 22.59 -4.22 19.15
CA ASP A 44 22.20 -2.90 19.65
C ASP A 44 21.07 -2.27 18.83
N LEU A 45 20.29 -1.38 19.45
CA LEU A 45 19.23 -0.63 18.79
C LEU A 45 19.72 0.79 18.46
N THR A 46 19.46 1.23 17.24
CA THR A 46 19.72 2.61 16.80
C THR A 46 18.49 3.28 16.24
N ARG A 47 18.41 4.60 16.44
CA ARG A 47 17.43 5.50 15.83
C ARG A 47 18.08 6.44 14.81
N ASP A 48 19.41 6.40 14.68
CA ASP A 48 20.15 7.25 13.76
C ASP A 48 19.85 6.84 12.31
N PRO A 49 19.30 7.74 11.47
CA PRO A 49 18.99 7.45 10.07
C PRO A 49 20.18 6.91 9.27
N ASP A 50 21.39 7.41 9.51
CA ASP A 50 22.58 6.99 8.76
C ASP A 50 22.98 5.56 9.12
N GLU A 51 22.93 5.22 10.40
CA GLU A 51 23.20 3.87 10.87
C GLU A 51 22.12 2.87 10.42
N VAL A 52 20.87 3.32 10.32
CA VAL A 52 19.77 2.52 9.76
C VAL A 52 20.05 2.20 8.29
N LEU A 53 20.48 3.18 7.50
CA LEU A 53 20.82 2.98 6.08
C LEU A 53 22.00 2.03 5.90
N VAL A 54 23.05 2.18 6.72
CA VAL A 54 24.18 1.24 6.74
C VAL A 54 23.70 -0.17 7.05
N ARG A 55 22.87 -0.35 8.07
CA ARG A 55 22.33 -1.66 8.45
C ARG A 55 21.48 -2.30 7.36
N TRP A 56 20.69 -1.51 6.62
CA TRP A 56 19.92 -1.99 5.47
C TRP A 56 20.83 -2.42 4.31
N ARG A 57 21.87 -1.63 4.02
CA ARG A 57 22.88 -2.00 3.03
C ARG A 57 23.52 -3.34 3.36
N GLU A 58 24.02 -3.51 4.59
CA GLU A 58 24.60 -4.76 5.07
C GLU A 58 23.62 -5.93 4.93
N HIS A 59 22.36 -5.73 5.33
CA HIS A 59 21.33 -6.77 5.23
C HIS A 59 21.16 -7.28 3.80
N PHE A 60 20.97 -6.35 2.86
CA PHE A 60 20.69 -6.70 1.48
C PHE A 60 21.92 -7.23 0.76
N VAL A 61 23.12 -6.74 1.09
CA VAL A 61 24.36 -7.35 0.59
C VAL A 61 24.45 -8.80 1.01
N GLU A 62 24.27 -9.12 2.30
CA GLU A 62 24.32 -10.52 2.77
C GLU A 62 23.19 -11.38 2.19
N LEU A 63 21.97 -10.83 2.08
CA LEU A 63 20.81 -11.54 1.57
C LEU A 63 20.93 -11.84 0.07
N LEU A 64 21.44 -10.88 -0.71
CA LEU A 64 21.48 -10.95 -2.17
C LEU A 64 22.80 -11.50 -2.72
N ALA A 65 23.90 -11.43 -1.96
CA ALA A 65 25.19 -11.96 -2.41
C ALA A 65 25.18 -13.48 -2.60
N GLY A 66 24.15 -14.19 -2.12
CA GLY A 66 24.09 -15.65 -2.18
C GLY A 66 25.18 -16.29 -1.31
N LYS A 67 24.91 -17.45 -0.72
CA LYS A 67 25.97 -18.16 0.02
C LYS A 67 27.05 -18.75 -0.87
N ASP A 68 26.86 -18.73 -2.18
CA ASP A 68 27.84 -19.11 -3.18
C ASP A 68 27.59 -18.25 -4.42
N LYS A 69 28.46 -17.27 -4.68
CA LYS A 69 28.79 -16.73 -6.01
C LYS A 69 29.78 -15.58 -5.87
N VAL A 70 31.06 -15.95 -5.77
CA VAL A 70 32.14 -15.12 -6.33
C VAL A 70 32.07 -15.32 -7.84
N GLU A 71 31.04 -14.76 -8.48
CA GLU A 71 30.98 -14.68 -9.94
C GLU A 71 30.46 -13.29 -10.32
N ASP A 72 31.44 -12.47 -10.69
CA ASP A 72 31.37 -11.40 -11.68
C ASP A 72 30.16 -10.45 -11.64
N LEU A 73 30.38 -9.25 -11.11
CA LEU A 73 29.46 -8.11 -11.10
C LEU A 73 29.15 -7.53 -12.51
N THR A 74 29.35 -8.30 -13.58
CA THR A 74 29.18 -7.85 -14.98
C THR A 74 28.01 -8.50 -15.72
N THR A 75 27.29 -9.43 -15.11
CA THR A 75 26.16 -10.08 -15.80
C THR A 75 24.89 -9.23 -15.70
N HIS A 76 24.72 -8.37 -16.71
CA HIS A 76 23.49 -7.65 -17.03
C HIS A 76 22.22 -8.47 -16.75
N ASN A 77 21.25 -7.82 -16.08
CA ASN A 77 19.84 -8.17 -15.98
C ASN A 77 19.33 -9.01 -17.16
N MET A 78 19.31 -10.33 -17.01
CA MET A 78 18.44 -11.19 -17.81
C MET A 78 17.10 -11.25 -17.07
N LEU A 79 16.24 -10.28 -17.39
CA LEU A 79 14.81 -10.42 -17.13
C LEU A 79 14.34 -11.71 -17.83
N PRO A 80 13.45 -12.53 -17.23
CA PRO A 80 12.83 -13.61 -17.99
C PRO A 80 12.07 -12.99 -19.16
N THR A 81 12.52 -13.26 -20.37
CA THR A 81 11.73 -13.00 -21.58
C THR A 81 10.46 -13.85 -21.45
N MET A 82 9.36 -13.22 -21.02
CA MET A 82 8.05 -13.81 -21.21
C MET A 82 7.89 -13.93 -22.73
N SER A 83 7.89 -15.16 -23.24
CA SER A 83 7.55 -15.43 -24.63
C SER A 83 6.19 -14.79 -24.89
N SER A 84 6.18 -13.72 -25.68
CA SER A 84 4.95 -13.15 -26.21
C SER A 84 4.53 -14.04 -27.37
N ASP A 85 4.04 -15.23 -27.04
CA ASP A 85 3.16 -15.98 -27.93
C ASP A 85 1.79 -15.30 -27.85
N SER A 86 1.76 -14.05 -28.30
CA SER A 86 0.54 -13.34 -28.64
C SER A 86 0.09 -13.91 -29.99
N GLU A 87 -0.45 -15.13 -29.95
CA GLU A 87 -1.54 -15.46 -30.86
C GLU A 87 -2.55 -14.33 -30.73
N ASP A 88 -2.92 -13.73 -31.86
CA ASP A 88 -4.01 -12.77 -32.00
C ASP A 88 -5.32 -13.40 -31.52
N LEU A 89 -5.48 -13.52 -30.21
CA LEU A 89 -6.78 -13.51 -29.57
C LEU A 89 -7.33 -12.14 -29.91
N GLU A 90 -8.33 -12.12 -30.79
CA GLU A 90 -9.26 -11.03 -31.02
C GLU A 90 -9.91 -10.68 -29.67
N LEU A 91 -9.15 -9.99 -28.83
CA LEU A 91 -9.57 -9.46 -27.56
C LEU A 91 -10.54 -8.36 -27.91
N ASN A 92 -11.83 -8.63 -27.72
CA ASN A 92 -12.89 -7.64 -27.74
C ASN A 92 -12.53 -6.55 -26.72
N THR A 93 -11.79 -5.54 -27.18
CA THR A 93 -11.38 -4.43 -26.34
C THR A 93 -12.63 -3.65 -25.96
N PRO A 94 -12.78 -3.30 -24.68
CA PRO A 94 -13.99 -2.63 -24.23
C PRO A 94 -14.11 -1.26 -24.91
N THR A 95 -15.31 -0.93 -25.33
CA THR A 95 -15.62 0.38 -25.91
C THR A 95 -15.57 1.45 -24.81
N MET A 96 -15.25 2.70 -25.16
CA MET A 96 -15.23 3.82 -24.21
C MET A 96 -16.53 3.92 -23.38
N HIS A 97 -17.68 3.69 -24.02
CA HIS A 97 -18.97 3.68 -23.33
C HIS A 97 -19.11 2.57 -22.27
N GLU A 98 -18.57 1.39 -22.54
CA GLU A 98 -18.57 0.27 -21.58
C GLU A 98 -17.68 0.58 -20.38
N ILE A 99 -16.54 1.24 -20.61
CA ILE A 99 -15.64 1.71 -19.56
C ILE A 99 -16.38 2.74 -18.68
N GLU A 100 -17.09 3.70 -19.26
CA GLU A 100 -17.88 4.67 -18.49
C GLU A 100 -18.97 4.01 -17.64
N ILE A 101 -19.67 3.02 -18.18
CA ILE A 101 -20.68 2.25 -17.43
C ILE A 101 -20.01 1.49 -16.28
N ALA A 102 -18.87 0.85 -16.53
CA ALA A 102 -18.13 0.11 -15.52
C ALA A 102 -17.66 1.04 -14.38
N LEU A 103 -17.13 2.22 -14.71
CA LEU A 103 -16.73 3.23 -13.74
C LEU A 103 -17.91 3.71 -12.88
N LYS A 104 -19.09 3.92 -13.49
CA LYS A 104 -20.31 4.31 -12.76
C LYS A 104 -20.79 3.22 -11.81
N LYS A 105 -20.64 1.93 -12.18
CA LYS A 105 -21.04 0.77 -11.36
C LYS A 105 -20.16 0.54 -10.13
N LEU A 106 -18.94 1.09 -10.10
CA LEU A 106 -18.07 0.95 -8.93
C LEU A 106 -18.72 1.56 -7.68
N ASN A 107 -18.71 0.83 -6.57
CA ASN A 107 -19.25 1.34 -5.31
C ASN A 107 -18.16 2.09 -4.53
N ASN A 108 -18.46 3.30 -4.09
CA ASN A 108 -17.55 4.04 -3.23
C ASN A 108 -17.44 3.36 -1.86
N ASN A 109 -16.28 3.52 -1.27
CA ASN A 109 -15.93 3.14 0.07
C ASN A 109 -15.93 1.63 0.35
N ARG A 110 -15.77 0.83 -0.70
CA ARG A 110 -15.47 -0.59 -0.58
C ARG A 110 -13.97 -0.76 -0.32
N SER A 111 -13.62 -1.90 0.29
CA SER A 111 -12.23 -2.29 0.45
C SER A 111 -11.57 -2.40 -0.92
N ALA A 112 -10.31 -1.95 -1.02
CA ALA A 112 -9.51 -2.15 -2.21
C ALA A 112 -9.24 -3.64 -2.44
N GLY A 113 -8.98 -4.00 -3.70
CA GLY A 113 -8.53 -5.34 -4.06
C GLY A 113 -7.06 -5.57 -3.70
N PRO A 114 -6.46 -6.65 -4.24
CA PRO A 114 -5.03 -6.98 -4.05
C PRO A 114 -4.08 -5.89 -4.52
N ASP A 115 -4.52 -5.08 -5.49
CA ASP A 115 -3.79 -3.92 -6.02
C ASP A 115 -3.72 -2.73 -5.05
N THR A 116 -4.50 -2.77 -3.96
CA THR A 116 -4.65 -1.70 -2.97
C THR A 116 -5.22 -0.38 -3.52
N ILE A 117 -5.79 -0.38 -4.72
CA ILE A 117 -6.36 0.81 -5.37
C ILE A 117 -7.86 0.90 -5.04
N LYS A 118 -8.31 2.08 -4.61
CA LYS A 118 -9.71 2.30 -4.24
C LYS A 118 -10.56 2.81 -5.42
N ALA A 119 -11.84 2.44 -5.43
CA ALA A 119 -12.80 2.80 -6.47
C ALA A 119 -12.93 4.32 -6.71
N GLU A 120 -12.77 5.14 -5.67
CA GLU A 120 -12.94 6.59 -5.77
C GLU A 120 -11.86 7.23 -6.66
N LEU A 121 -10.65 6.67 -6.71
CA LEU A 121 -9.55 7.21 -7.51
C LEU A 121 -9.91 7.26 -8.99
N PHE A 122 -10.59 6.22 -9.48
CA PHE A 122 -11.02 6.14 -10.89
C PHE A 122 -12.16 7.10 -11.24
N LYS A 123 -12.86 7.66 -10.24
CA LYS A 123 -13.98 8.60 -10.44
C LYS A 123 -13.58 10.08 -10.33
N THR A 124 -12.35 10.37 -9.94
CA THR A 124 -11.89 11.73 -9.61
C THR A 124 -11.42 12.57 -10.80
N ASN A 125 -11.44 12.04 -12.03
CA ASN A 125 -11.13 12.83 -13.22
C ASN A 125 -12.37 13.58 -13.72
N LYS A 126 -12.35 14.90 -13.59
CA LYS A 126 -13.28 15.83 -14.22
C LYS A 126 -12.49 16.93 -14.94
#